data_AF-A0A9D6ES72-F1
#
_entry.id   AF-A0A9D6ES72-F1
#
_cell.length_a   1.000
_cell.length_b   1.000
_cell.length_c   1.000
_cell.angle_alpha   90.00
_cell.angle_beta   90.00
_cell.angle_gamma   90.00
#
_symmetry.space_group_name_H-M   'P 1'
#
loop_
_entity.id
_entity.type
_entity.pdbx_description
1 polymer ?
#
loop_
_entity_poly.entity_id
_entity_poly.type
_entity_poly.pdbx_seq_one_letter_code
_entity_poly.pdbx_strand_id
1 'polypeptide(L)'
;METALFWILWGLISFWALKTFYYSFSKRNLEKLRIAAFGIDLSVFVLTFIQIFVLIREGNFIALLFFLLLIISIILFAINTPQSLKLGASAMIANTFILFLLMTKLRPGTFILTRFDIGPIIAVMLLLMGDVVVLLLWQQLQLKERKRRKK
;
A
#
# COMPACT_ATOMS: atom_id res chain seq x y z
N MET A 1 -15.48 13.60 23.57
CA MET A 1 -16.25 14.18 22.44
C MET A 1 -15.45 14.14 21.13
N GLU A 2 -14.16 14.47 21.14
CA GLU A 2 -13.27 14.42 19.96
C GLU A 2 -13.19 13.03 19.30
N THR A 3 -13.17 11.96 20.10
CA THR A 3 -13.19 10.57 19.62
C THR A 3 -14.48 10.21 18.89
N ALA A 4 -15.64 10.69 19.33
CA ALA A 4 -16.92 10.43 18.67
C ALA A 4 -16.98 11.11 17.29
N LEU A 5 -16.50 12.36 17.19
CA LEU A 5 -16.42 13.08 15.92
C LEU A 5 -15.47 12.39 14.94
N PHE A 6 -14.32 11.90 15.41
CA PHE A 6 -13.41 11.10 14.59
C PHE A 6 -14.11 9.88 13.98
N TRP A 7 -14.79 9.07 14.80
CA TRP A 7 -15.47 7.86 14.30
C TRP A 7 -16.62 8.17 13.34
N ILE A 8 -17.37 9.25 13.58
CA ILE A 8 -18.46 9.70 12.69
C ILE A 8 -17.89 10.14 11.33
N LEU A 9 -16.87 11.00 11.33
CA LEU A 9 -16.20 11.44 10.11
C LEU A 9 -15.57 10.26 9.37
N TRP A 10 -14.92 9.35 10.09
CA TRP A 10 -14.33 8.15 9.53
C TRP A 10 -15.37 7.23 8.88
N GLY A 11 -16.53 7.05 9.53
CA GLY A 11 -17.65 6.29 9.00
C GLY A 11 -18.21 6.91 7.72
N LEU A 12 -18.38 8.24 7.69
CA LEU A 12 -18.82 8.99 6.51
C LEU A 12 -17.85 8.85 5.33
N ILE A 13 -16.53 9.02 5.58
CA ILE A 13 -15.49 8.87 4.56
C ILE A 13 -15.47 7.44 4.03
N SER A 14 -15.56 6.45 4.92
CA SER A 14 -15.58 5.03 4.56
C SER A 14 -16.79 4.68 3.69
N PHE A 15 -17.98 5.16 4.08
CA PHE A 15 -19.21 4.97 3.31
C PHE A 15 -19.12 5.62 1.92
N TRP A 16 -18.59 6.84 1.84
CA TRP A 16 -18.41 7.54 0.56
C TRP A 16 -17.39 6.84 -0.34
N ALA A 17 -16.28 6.36 0.21
CA ALA A 17 -15.27 5.58 -0.50
C ALA A 17 -15.86 4.27 -1.04
N LEU A 18 -16.63 3.53 -0.23
CA LEU A 18 -17.34 2.32 -0.67
C LEU A 18 -18.33 2.64 -1.79
N LYS A 19 -19.19 3.66 -1.63
CA LYS A 19 -20.15 4.04 -2.68
C LYS A 19 -19.45 4.37 -4.01
N THR A 20 -18.33 5.08 -3.94
CA THR A 20 -17.61 5.59 -5.12
C THR A 20 -16.78 4.52 -5.81
N PHE A 21 -16.04 3.70 -5.05
CA PHE A 21 -15.05 2.75 -5.57
C PHE A 21 -15.49 1.28 -5.52
N TYR A 22 -16.50 0.91 -4.72
CA TYR A 22 -16.97 -0.47 -4.63
C TYR A 22 -18.11 -0.74 -5.62
N TYR A 23 -19.10 0.16 -5.69
CA TYR A 23 -20.36 -0.12 -6.40
C TYR A 23 -20.42 0.39 -7.85
N SER A 24 -19.62 1.39 -8.20
CA SER A 24 -19.62 1.98 -9.55
C SER A 24 -18.31 1.75 -10.28
N PHE A 25 -18.35 1.02 -11.40
CA PHE A 25 -17.20 0.90 -12.28
C PHE A 25 -17.01 2.15 -13.13
N SER A 26 -15.85 2.79 -13.01
CA SER A 26 -15.42 3.88 -13.88
C SER A 26 -13.93 3.75 -14.22
N LYS A 27 -13.57 3.96 -15.50
CA LYS A 27 -12.16 4.00 -15.93
C LYS A 27 -11.35 5.03 -15.13
N ARG A 28 -11.98 6.17 -14.79
CA ARG A 28 -11.36 7.24 -14.00
C ARG A 28 -11.09 6.80 -12.56
N ASN A 29 -11.96 5.97 -11.97
CA ASN A 29 -11.76 5.45 -10.62
C ASN A 29 -10.60 4.45 -10.58
N LEU A 30 -10.48 3.59 -11.59
CA LEU A 30 -9.36 2.67 -11.74
C LEU A 30 -8.02 3.42 -11.85
N GLU A 31 -7.98 4.47 -12.67
CA GLU A 31 -6.78 5.29 -12.83
C GLU A 31 -6.40 6.05 -11.55
N LYS A 32 -7.39 6.62 -10.84
CA LYS A 32 -7.17 7.26 -9.53
C LYS A 32 -6.60 6.29 -8.50
N LEU A 33 -7.17 5.08 -8.40
CA LEU A 33 -6.70 4.05 -7.47
C LEU A 33 -5.28 3.58 -7.82
N ARG A 34 -4.96 3.43 -9.10
CA ARG A 34 -3.60 3.11 -9.56
C ARG A 34 -2.60 4.20 -9.15
N ILE A 35 -2.92 5.46 -9.41
CA ILE A 35 -2.04 6.60 -9.06
C ILE A 35 -1.87 6.69 -7.55
N ALA A 36 -2.94 6.46 -6.78
CA ALA A 36 -2.86 6.40 -5.33
C ALA A 36 -1.94 5.26 -4.85
N ALA A 37 -2.11 4.03 -5.36
CA ALA A 37 -1.24 2.90 -5.01
C ALA A 37 0.23 3.19 -5.36
N PHE A 38 0.49 3.70 -6.56
CA PHE A 38 1.83 4.12 -6.99
C PHE A 38 2.44 5.18 -6.05
N GLY A 39 1.66 6.22 -5.71
CA GLY A 39 2.12 7.28 -4.82
C GLY A 39 2.40 6.78 -3.40
N ILE A 40 1.61 5.82 -2.91
CA ILE A 40 1.83 5.17 -1.61
C ILE A 40 3.14 4.38 -1.64
N ASP A 41 3.34 3.49 -2.61
CA ASP A 41 4.59 2.71 -2.72
C ASP A 41 5.82 3.61 -2.87
N LEU A 42 5.72 4.68 -3.66
CA LEU A 42 6.80 5.66 -3.82
C LEU A 42 7.09 6.38 -2.49
N SER A 43 6.06 6.74 -1.73
CA SER A 43 6.22 7.37 -0.42
C SER A 43 6.86 6.41 0.58
N VAL A 44 6.43 5.14 0.59
CA VAL A 44 7.01 4.07 1.42
C VAL A 44 8.47 3.87 1.06
N PHE A 45 8.82 3.88 -0.23
CA PHE A 45 10.19 3.77 -0.69
C PHE A 45 11.06 4.89 -0.14
N VAL A 46 10.62 6.15 -0.26
CA VAL A 46 11.36 7.31 0.26
C VAL A 46 11.50 7.26 1.79
N LEU A 47 10.42 6.94 2.50
CA LEU A 47 10.40 6.92 3.97
C LEU A 47 11.23 5.80 4.59
N THR A 48 11.42 4.70 3.88
CA THR A 48 12.15 3.52 4.39
C THR A 48 13.55 3.37 3.81
N PHE A 49 13.93 4.20 2.82
CA PHE A 49 15.15 4.04 2.05
C PHE A 49 16.41 3.89 2.91
N ILE A 50 16.63 4.82 3.85
CA ILE A 50 17.86 4.86 4.66
C ILE A 50 17.95 3.61 5.56
N GLN A 51 16.89 3.33 6.31
CA GLN A 51 16.86 2.24 7.29
C GLN A 51 17.00 0.87 6.61
N ILE A 52 16.31 0.70 5.47
CA ILE A 52 16.38 -0.54 4.69
C ILE A 52 17.76 -0.69 4.04
N PHE A 53 18.35 0.40 3.53
CA PHE A 53 19.68 0.34 2.94
C PHE A 53 20.75 -0.10 3.94
N VAL A 54 20.70 0.39 5.18
CA VAL A 54 21.59 -0.06 6.26
C VAL A 54 21.43 -1.56 6.50
N LEU A 55 20.19 -2.04 6.67
CA LEU A 55 19.93 -3.48 6.87
C LEU A 55 20.41 -4.35 5.70
N ILE A 56 20.29 -3.87 4.46
CA ILE A 56 20.79 -4.59 3.27
C ILE A 56 22.32 -4.70 3.32
N ARG A 57 23.02 -3.62 3.70
CA ARG A 57 24.50 -3.65 3.85
C ARG A 57 24.95 -4.60 4.95
N GLU A 58 24.14 -4.78 5.98
CA GLU A 58 24.36 -5.77 7.05
C GLU A 58 24.00 -7.21 6.63
N GLY A 59 23.61 -7.44 5.37
CA GLY A 59 23.29 -8.77 4.84
C GLY A 59 21.89 -9.27 5.19
N ASN A 60 20.97 -8.39 5.60
CA ASN A 60 19.61 -8.79 5.92
C ASN A 60 18.80 -9.11 4.65
N PHE A 61 18.64 -10.40 4.36
CA PHE A 61 17.90 -10.89 3.20
C PHE A 61 16.44 -10.42 3.15
N ILE A 62 15.78 -10.27 4.31
CA ILE A 62 14.38 -9.82 4.38
C ILE A 62 14.28 -8.36 3.93
N ALA A 63 15.25 -7.52 4.30
CA ALA A 63 15.31 -6.12 3.88
C ALA A 63 15.55 -5.99 2.37
N LEU A 64 16.41 -6.85 1.82
CA LEU A 64 16.63 -6.93 0.37
C LEU A 64 15.35 -7.37 -0.37
N LEU A 65 14.67 -8.39 0.14
CA LEU A 65 13.42 -8.88 -0.44
C LEU A 65 12.33 -7.80 -0.43
N PHE A 66 12.16 -7.09 0.69
CA PHE A 66 11.25 -5.94 0.81
C PHE A 66 11.56 -4.88 -0.24
N PHE A 67 12.83 -4.48 -0.34
CA PHE A 67 13.28 -3.45 -1.27
C PHE A 67 13.01 -3.83 -2.73
N LEU A 68 13.32 -5.07 -3.12
CA LEU A 68 13.08 -5.57 -4.47
C LEU A 68 11.59 -5.64 -4.79
N LEU A 69 10.77 -6.19 -3.88
CA LEU A 69 9.32 -6.25 -4.08
C LEU A 69 8.70 -4.86 -4.17
N LEU A 70 9.19 -3.89 -3.41
CA LEU A 70 8.73 -2.50 -3.46
C LEU A 70 9.03 -1.85 -4.82
N ILE A 71 10.25 -2.02 -5.34
CA ILE A 71 10.61 -1.55 -6.68
C ILE A 71 9.74 -2.23 -7.74
N ILE A 72 9.55 -3.55 -7.64
CA ILE A 72 8.71 -4.31 -8.56
C ILE A 72 7.28 -3.76 -8.53
N SER A 73 6.71 -3.52 -7.34
CA SER A 73 5.37 -2.96 -7.18
C SER A 73 5.21 -1.60 -7.85
N ILE A 74 6.17 -0.68 -7.64
CA ILE A 74 6.20 0.64 -8.28
C ILE A 74 6.20 0.52 -9.81
N ILE A 75 7.07 -0.33 -10.36
CA ILE A 75 7.16 -0.56 -11.81
C ILE A 75 5.86 -1.15 -12.36
N LEU A 76 5.28 -2.13 -11.66
CA LEU A 76 4.03 -2.79 -12.08
C LEU A 76 2.84 -1.84 -12.10
N PHE A 77 2.77 -0.90 -11.15
CA PHE A 77 1.75 0.15 -11.17
C PHE A 77 1.97 1.19 -12.27
N ALA A 78 3.21 1.43 -12.70
CA ALA A 78 3.53 2.32 -13.82
C ALA A 78 3.09 1.75 -15.19
N ILE A 79 3.25 0.45 -15.43
CA ILE A 79 2.99 -0.21 -16.73
C ILE A 79 1.50 -0.23 -17.14
N ASN A 80 0.57 -0.07 -16.19
CA ASN A 80 -0.88 0.07 -16.44
C ASN A 80 -1.55 -1.08 -17.22
N THR A 81 -1.08 -2.33 -17.07
CA THR A 81 -1.77 -3.49 -17.65
C THR A 81 -2.61 -4.21 -16.59
N PRO A 82 -3.76 -4.83 -16.93
CA PRO A 82 -4.59 -5.52 -15.94
C PRO A 82 -3.84 -6.61 -15.15
N GLN A 83 -2.89 -7.30 -15.80
CA GLN A 83 -2.03 -8.29 -15.14
C GLN A 83 -1.00 -7.61 -14.23
N SER A 84 -0.35 -6.52 -14.68
CA SER A 84 0.61 -5.80 -13.84
C SER A 84 -0.05 -5.20 -12.61
N LEU A 85 -1.27 -4.68 -12.71
CA LEU A 85 -2.00 -4.13 -11.56
C LEU A 85 -2.34 -5.20 -10.52
N LYS A 86 -2.67 -6.44 -10.93
CA LYS A 86 -2.90 -7.56 -10.00
C LYS A 86 -1.61 -8.01 -9.32
N LEU A 87 -0.52 -8.14 -10.09
CA LEU A 87 0.78 -8.50 -9.54
C LEU A 87 1.32 -7.42 -8.60
N GLY A 88 1.17 -6.14 -8.96
CA GLY A 88 1.54 -5.00 -8.12
C GLY A 88 0.74 -4.97 -6.81
N ALA A 89 -0.58 -5.17 -6.89
CA ALA A 89 -1.42 -5.32 -5.70
C ALA A 89 -0.94 -6.45 -4.78
N SER A 90 -0.57 -7.60 -5.35
CA SER A 90 -0.06 -8.74 -4.58
C SER A 90 1.30 -8.44 -3.94
N ALA A 91 2.19 -7.76 -4.67
CA ALA A 91 3.51 -7.34 -4.20
C ALA A 91 3.40 -6.32 -3.06
N MET A 92 2.48 -5.35 -3.17
CA MET A 92 2.20 -4.37 -2.13
C MET A 92 1.71 -5.04 -0.83
N ILE A 93 0.73 -5.96 -0.93
CA ILE A 93 0.23 -6.72 0.22
C ILE A 93 1.35 -7.55 0.85
N ALA A 94 2.17 -8.23 0.04
CA ALA A 94 3.32 -8.98 0.54
C ALA A 94 4.33 -8.08 1.26
N ASN A 95 4.60 -6.89 0.71
CA ASN A 95 5.46 -5.89 1.33
C ASN A 95 4.94 -5.42 2.69
N THR A 96 3.63 -5.31 2.87
CA THR A 96 3.05 -4.99 4.18
C THR A 96 3.49 -6.01 5.23
N PHE A 97 3.32 -7.30 4.95
CA PHE A 97 3.72 -8.37 5.87
C PHE A 97 5.24 -8.39 6.10
N ILE A 98 6.04 -8.21 5.05
CA ILE A 98 7.50 -8.20 5.16
C ILE A 98 7.96 -7.01 6.00
N LEU A 99 7.35 -5.83 5.83
CA LEU A 99 7.70 -4.66 6.64
C LEU A 99 7.34 -4.87 8.12
N PHE A 100 6.21 -5.53 8.41
CA PHE A 100 5.90 -5.94 9.79
C PHE A 100 6.96 -6.88 10.39
N LEU A 101 7.45 -7.85 9.61
CA LEU A 101 8.55 -8.71 10.04
C LEU A 101 9.87 -7.93 10.22
N LEU A 102 10.15 -6.96 9.36
CA LEU A 102 11.32 -6.09 9.51
C LEU A 102 11.23 -5.20 10.73
N MET A 103 10.02 -4.76 11.10
CA MET A 103 9.80 -3.96 12.29
C MET A 103 10.23 -4.70 13.57
N THR A 104 10.08 -6.03 13.65
CA THR A 104 10.57 -6.77 14.82
C THR A 104 12.09 -6.77 14.94
N LYS A 105 12.80 -6.60 13.81
CA LYS A 105 14.27 -6.47 13.78
C LYS A 105 14.74 -5.03 13.99
N LEU A 106 14.02 -4.07 13.39
CA LEU A 106 14.29 -2.64 13.54
C LEU A 106 14.00 -2.15 14.97
N ARG A 107 13.14 -2.85 15.71
CA ARG A 107 12.59 -2.42 17.00
C ARG A 107 12.46 -3.58 18.00
N PRO A 108 13.55 -4.14 18.52
CA PRO A 108 13.43 -5.14 19.57
C PRO A 108 12.99 -4.47 20.89
N GLY A 109 11.80 -4.83 21.39
CA GLY A 109 11.33 -4.44 22.73
C GLY A 109 10.91 -2.96 22.87
N THR A 110 11.19 -2.36 24.03
CA THR A 110 10.88 -0.96 24.35
C THR A 110 12.02 -0.05 23.90
N PHE A 111 11.71 0.90 23.00
CA PHE A 111 12.67 1.89 22.51
C PHE A 111 12.15 3.31 22.74
N ILE A 112 13.06 4.29 22.79
CA ILE A 112 12.71 5.71 22.83
C ILE A 112 12.40 6.17 21.40
N LEU A 113 11.24 6.77 21.18
CA LEU A 113 10.81 7.23 19.86
C LEU A 113 11.66 8.41 19.41
N THR A 114 12.59 8.20 18.46
CA THR A 114 13.36 9.29 17.85
C THR A 114 12.70 9.78 16.55
N ARG A 115 13.22 10.84 15.92
CA ARG A 115 12.66 11.32 14.63
C ARG A 115 12.91 10.33 13.47
N PHE A 116 14.03 9.60 13.51
CA PHE A 116 14.40 8.63 12.47
C PHE A 116 13.54 7.37 12.48
N ASP A 117 12.88 7.15 13.60
CA ASP A 117 12.02 6.01 13.90
C ASP A 117 10.59 6.18 13.37
N ILE A 118 10.18 7.41 13.12
CA ILE A 118 8.82 7.72 12.67
C ILE A 118 8.60 7.24 11.23
N GLY A 119 9.64 7.28 10.39
CA GLY A 119 9.56 6.91 8.97
C GLY A 119 8.99 5.51 8.72
N PRO A 120 9.60 4.44 9.29
CA PRO A 120 9.08 3.09 9.16
C PRO A 120 7.65 2.92 9.70
N ILE A 121 7.28 3.62 10.78
CA ILE A 121 5.92 3.55 11.34
C ILE A 121 4.91 4.13 10.33
N ILE A 122 5.19 5.32 9.81
CA ILE A 122 4.35 5.95 8.79
C ILE A 122 4.28 5.06 7.54
N ALA A 123 5.39 4.45 7.14
CA ALA A 123 5.43 3.54 6.00
C ALA A 123 4.52 2.32 6.18
N VAL A 124 4.47 1.71 7.36
CA VAL A 124 3.51 0.62 7.65
C VAL A 124 2.07 1.12 7.55
N MET A 125 1.76 2.29 8.12
CA MET A 125 0.41 2.87 8.05
C MET A 125 0.00 3.17 6.60
N LEU A 126 0.94 3.66 5.79
CA LEU A 126 0.75 3.90 4.37
C LEU A 126 0.53 2.61 3.59
N LEU A 127 1.31 1.56 3.86
CA LEU A 127 1.12 0.24 3.23
C LEU A 127 -0.24 -0.37 3.59
N LEU A 128 -0.68 -0.29 4.85
CA LEU A 128 -2.01 -0.74 5.26
C LEU A 128 -3.14 0.03 4.55
N MET A 129 -3.02 1.35 4.43
CA MET A 129 -3.96 2.14 3.64
C MET A 129 -3.90 1.75 2.16
N GLY A 130 -2.69 1.49 1.66
CA GLY A 130 -2.43 1.00 0.33
C GLY A 130 -3.09 -0.33 0.02
N ASP A 131 -3.09 -1.27 0.97
CA ASP A 131 -3.78 -2.56 0.87
C ASP A 131 -5.28 -2.36 0.57
N VAL A 132 -5.93 -1.42 1.25
CA VAL A 132 -7.32 -1.06 0.97
C VAL A 132 -7.48 -0.51 -0.45
N VAL A 133 -6.57 0.38 -0.88
CA VAL A 133 -6.57 0.96 -2.24
C VAL A 133 -6.41 -0.13 -3.31
N VAL A 134 -5.49 -1.07 -3.13
CA VAL A 134 -5.24 -2.12 -4.12
C VAL A 134 -6.33 -3.19 -4.13
N LEU A 135 -6.99 -3.46 -3.00
CA LEU A 135 -8.18 -4.31 -2.96
C LEU A 135 -9.33 -3.68 -3.76
N LEU A 136 -9.57 -2.37 -3.60
CA LEU A 136 -10.55 -1.63 -4.40
C LEU A 136 -10.16 -1.61 -5.89
N LEU A 137 -8.87 -1.46 -6.21
CA LEU A 137 -8.36 -1.52 -7.58
C LEU A 137 -8.61 -2.89 -8.21
N TRP A 138 -8.33 -3.96 -7.47
CA TRP A 138 -8.57 -5.33 -7.89
C TRP A 138 -10.05 -5.60 -8.16
N GLN A 139 -10.92 -5.13 -7.28
CA GLN A 139 -12.36 -5.23 -7.48
C GLN A 139 -12.82 -4.49 -8.74
N GLN A 140 -12.32 -3.27 -8.97
CA GLN A 140 -12.63 -2.50 -10.18
C GLN A 140 -12.19 -3.23 -11.46
N LEU A 141 -11.05 -3.94 -11.43
CA LEU A 141 -10.61 -4.81 -12.51
C LEU A 141 -11.57 -5.99 -12.73
N GLN A 142 -12.04 -6.64 -11.67
CA GLN A 142 -13.03 -7.73 -11.78
C GLN A 142 -14.36 -7.23 -12.37
N LEU A 143 -14.84 -6.04 -11.98
CA LEU A 143 -16.05 -5.46 -12.55
C LEU A 143 -15.90 -5.16 -14.05
N LYS A 144 -14.72 -4.68 -14.47
CA LYS A 144 -14.39 -4.47 -15.90
C LYS A 144 -14.43 -5.78 -16.69
N GLU A 145 -13.84 -6.84 -16.15
CA GLU A 145 -13.83 -8.18 -16.76
C GLU A 145 -15.24 -8.75 -16.88
N ARG A 146 -16.07 -8.64 -15.82
CA ARG A 146 -17.48 -9.08 -15.85
C ARG A 146 -18.31 -8.33 -16.89
N LYS A 147 -18.15 -7.00 -17.02
CA LYS A 147 -18.84 -6.22 -18.05
C LYS A 147 -18.42 -6.60 -19.47
N ARG A 148 -17.16 -6.98 -19.68
CA ARG A 148 -16.68 -7.46 -20.99
C ARG A 148 -17.26 -8.81 -21.38
N ARG A 149 -17.41 -9.74 -20.43
CA ARG A 149 -17.98 -11.09 -20.70
C ARG A 149 -19.49 -11.07 -21.00
N LYS A 150 -20.20 -10.01 -20.62
CA LYS A 150 -21.64 -9.83 -20.89
C LYS A 150 -21.93 -9.13 -22.22
N LYS A 151 -20.91 -8.62 -22.89
CA LYS A 151 -21.01 -8.03 -24.24
C LYS A 151 -20.50 -9.04 -25.25
#